data_AF-A0A379MV71-F1
#
_entry.id   AF-A0A379MV71-F1
#
_cell.length_a   1.000
_cell.length_b   1.000
_cell.length_c   1.000
_cell.angle_alpha   90.00
_cell.angle_beta   90.00
_cell.angle_gamma   90.00
#
_symmetry.space_group_name_H-M   'P 1'
#
loop_
_entity.id
_entity.type
_entity.pdbx_description
1 polymer ?
#
loop_
_entity_poly.entity_id
_entity_poly.type
_entity_poly.pdbx_seq_one_letter_code
_entity_poly.pdbx_strand_id
1 'polypeptide(L)' 'MATDKKIIMPLGERQKLARDFGVSLPTVRSALNGITCSELAEQIRAEALRRGGEVYLKVVPSSRRNRPDSE' A
#
# COMPACT_ATOMS: atom_id res chain seq x y z
N MET A 1 -11.47 -5.66 -12.66
CA MET A 1 -10.18 -4.94 -12.72
C MET A 1 -9.64 -4.92 -11.31
N ALA A 2 -8.67 -5.77 -10.97
CA ALA A 2 -8.01 -5.67 -9.67
C ALA A 2 -6.97 -4.54 -9.78
N THR A 3 -7.13 -3.51 -8.96
CA THR A 3 -6.18 -2.40 -8.89
C THR A 3 -5.38 -2.56 -7.62
N ASP A 4 -4.13 -3.00 -7.75
CA ASP A 4 -3.21 -2.99 -6.62
C ASP A 4 -2.77 -1.54 -6.41
N LYS A 5 -3.27 -0.92 -5.35
CA LYS A 5 -2.91 0.44 -4.95
C LYS A 5 -1.82 0.37 -3.88
N LYS A 6 -0.63 0.84 -4.23
CA LYS A 6 0.52 0.87 -3.32
C LYS A 6 1.12 2.26 -3.26
N ILE A 7 1.42 2.76 -2.08
CA ILE A 7 2.18 4.01 -1.90
C ILE A 7 3.64 3.65 -1.69
N ILE A 8 4.50 4.14 -2.57
CA ILE A 8 5.96 3.99 -2.47
C ILE A 8 6.52 5.29 -1.90
N MET A 9 7.29 5.17 -0.83
CA MET A 9 7.99 6.28 -0.19
C MET A 9 9.50 6.06 -0.28
N PRO A 10 10.30 7.16 -0.18
CA PRO A 10 11.74 7.09 -0.06
C PRO A 10 12.19 6.16 1.07
N LEU A 11 13.42 5.64 0.95
CA LEU A 11 14.01 4.79 1.97
C LEU A 11 14.14 5.56 3.29
N GLY A 12 13.70 4.98 4.41
CA GLY A 12 13.73 5.61 5.73
C GLY A 12 12.48 6.43 6.08
N GLU A 13 11.74 6.97 5.11
CA GLU A 13 10.52 7.75 5.40
C GLU A 13 9.43 6.90 6.05
N ARG A 14 9.35 5.60 5.70
CA ARG A 14 8.41 4.67 6.35
C ARG A 14 8.69 4.49 7.84
N GLN A 15 9.96 4.55 8.25
CA GLN A 15 10.33 4.49 9.67
C GLN A 15 9.99 5.79 10.39
N LYS A 16 10.20 6.95 9.75
CA LYS A 16 9.78 8.24 10.31
C LYS A 16 8.28 8.28 10.50
N LEU A 17 7.52 7.90 9.46
CA LEU A 17 6.06 7.81 9.51
C LEU A 17 5.58 6.90 10.65
N ALA A 18 6.22 5.73 10.83
CA ALA A 18 5.91 4.83 11.92
C ALA A 18 6.15 5.46 13.30
N ARG A 19 7.24 6.19 13.47
CA ARG A 19 7.56 6.92 14.71
C ARG A 19 6.59 8.05 14.99
N ASP A 20 6.24 8.82 13.95
CA ASP A 20 5.37 9.99 14.08
C ASP A 20 3.93 9.60 14.46
N PHE A 21 3.45 8.47 13.93
CA PHE A 21 2.16 7.89 14.30
C PHE A 21 2.21 6.98 15.53
N GLY A 22 3.40 6.67 16.07
CA GLY A 22 3.57 5.73 17.18
C GLY A 22 3.14 4.29 16.86
N VAL A 23 3.17 3.89 15.58
CA VAL A 23 2.70 2.59 15.10
C VAL A 23 3.85 1.67 14.69
N SER A 24 3.55 0.38 14.58
CA SER A 24 4.52 -0.60 14.08
C SER A 24 4.78 -0.42 12.57
N LEU A 25 6.01 -0.72 12.13
CA LEU A 25 6.37 -0.72 10.70
C LEU A 25 5.46 -1.62 9.83
N PRO A 26 5.05 -2.83 10.30
CA PRO A 26 4.05 -3.65 9.62
C PRO A 26 2.71 -2.93 9.41
N THR A 27 2.22 -2.19 10.40
CA THR A 27 0.97 -1.40 10.30
C THR A 27 1.07 -0.37 9.18
N VAL A 28 2.19 0.36 9.12
CA VAL A 28 2.45 1.32 8.03
C VAL A 28 2.49 0.62 6.67
N ARG A 29 3.20 -0.52 6.56
CA ARG A 29 3.26 -1.31 5.32
C ARG A 29 1.88 -1.75 4.85
N SER A 30 1.03 -2.25 5.75
CA SER A 30 -0.34 -2.65 5.42
C SER A 30 -1.20 -1.49 4.94
N ALA A 31 -1.08 -0.32 5.59
CA ALA A 31 -1.79 0.90 5.20
C ALA A 31 -1.36 1.41 3.81
N LEU A 32 -0.04 1.44 3.55
CA LEU A 32 0.53 1.88 2.26
C LEU A 32 0.21 0.92 1.12
N ASN A 33 0.11 -0.38 1.40
CA ASN A 33 -0.31 -1.40 0.42
C ASN A 33 -1.83 -1.44 0.20
N GLY A 34 -2.61 -0.60 0.90
CA GLY A 34 -4.07 -0.57 0.78
C GLY A 34 -4.77 -1.83 1.30
N ILE A 35 -4.12 -2.62 2.17
CA ILE A 35 -4.69 -3.84 2.75
C ILE A 35 -5.75 -3.50 3.78
N THR A 36 -5.51 -2.44 4.56
CA THR A 36 -6.41 -2.00 5.65
C THR A 36 -7.09 -0.68 5.31
N CYS A 37 -8.38 -0.60 5.62
CA CYS A 37 -9.25 0.56 5.41
C CYS A 37 -9.70 1.21 6.73
N SER A 38 -8.82 1.23 7.74
CA SER A 38 -9.10 1.98 8.97
C SER A 38 -8.82 3.47 8.78
N GLU A 39 -9.45 4.31 9.61
CA GLU A 39 -9.21 5.76 9.64
C GLU A 39 -7.71 6.09 9.82
N LEU A 40 -7.04 5.36 10.72
CA LEU A 40 -5.58 5.46 10.89
C LEU A 40 -4.82 5.12 9.60
N ALA A 41 -5.25 4.12 8.83
CA ALA A 41 -4.62 3.78 7.57
C ALA A 41 -4.83 4.88 6.51
N GLU A 42 -5.99 5.54 6.51
CA GLU A 42 -6.24 6.72 5.66
C GLU A 42 -5.33 7.89 6.01
N GLN A 43 -5.19 8.20 7.30
CA GLN A 43 -4.27 9.23 7.77
C GLN A 43 -2.81 8.94 7.39
N ILE A 44 -2.37 7.68 7.57
CA ILE A 44 -1.04 7.22 7.16
C ILE A 44 -0.83 7.42 5.65
N ARG A 45 -1.83 7.09 4.82
CA ARG A 45 -1.75 7.30 3.36
C ARG A 45 -1.68 8.78 2.99
N ALA A 46 -2.49 9.62 3.63
CA ALA A 46 -2.49 11.06 3.37
C ALA A 46 -1.14 11.70 3.75
N GLU A 47 -0.61 11.37 4.91
CA GLU A 47 0.69 11.87 5.37
C GLU A 47 1.84 11.34 4.49
N ALA A 48 1.76 10.08 4.06
CA ALA A 48 2.73 9.51 3.13
C ALA A 48 2.78 10.30 1.81
N LEU A 49 1.63 10.70 1.27
CA LEU A 49 1.57 11.54 0.06
C LEU A 49 2.14 12.94 0.31
N ARG A 50 1.84 13.53 1.46
CA ARG A 50 2.36 14.86 1.84
C ARG A 50 3.89 14.89 1.93
N ARG A 51 4.52 13.78 2.29
CA ARG A 51 5.99 13.63 2.40
C ARG A 51 6.69 13.28 1.09
N GLY A 52 5.96 13.34 -0.04
CA GLY A 52 6.51 12.97 -1.35
C GLY A 52 6.47 11.47 -1.63
N GLY A 53 5.56 10.74 -0.98
CA GLY A 53 5.21 9.38 -1.40
C GLY A 53 4.44 9.41 -2.72
N GLU A 54 4.65 8.41 -3.57
CA GLU A 54 4.00 8.28 -4.87
C GLU A 54 3.01 7.11 -4.87
N VAL A 55 1.83 7.32 -5.44
CA VAL A 55 0.83 6.26 -5.62
C VAL A 55 1.17 5.46 -6.88
N TYR A 56 1.57 4.22 -6.68
CA TYR A 56 1.66 3.22 -7.73
C TYR A 56 0.33 2.47 -7.84
N LEU A 57 -0.36 2.68 -8.96
CA LEU A 57 -1.49 1.87 -9.37
C LEU A 57 -0.98 0.82 -10.34
N LYS A 58 -0.88 -0.43 -9.90
CA LYS A 58 -0.63 -1.53 -10.82
C LYS A 58 -1.99 -1.97 -11.38
N VAL A 59 -2.27 -1.53 -12.60
CA VAL A 59 -3.40 -2.04 -13.37
C VAL A 59 -2.97 -3.41 -13.87
N VAL A 60 -3.41 -4.47 -13.18
CA VAL A 60 -3.24 -5.83 -13.68
C VAL A 60 -4.39 -6.06 -14.65
N PRO A 61 -4.14 -6.14 -15.98
CA PRO A 61 -5.17 -6.62 -16.87
C PRO A 61 -5.56 -8.02 -16.38
N SER A 62 -6.86 -8.31 -16.39
CA SER A 62 -7.41 -9.62 -16.05
C SER A 62 -6.96 -10.65 -17.08
N SER A 63 -5.67 -11.00 -17.10
CA SER A 63 -5.12 -12.09 -17.89
C SER A 63 -5.65 -13.37 -17.29
N ARG A 64 -6.77 -13.83 -17.87
CA ARG A 64 -7.48 -15.10 -17.74
C ARG A 64 -7.05 -15.98 -16.56
N ARG A 65 -8.01 -16.27 -15.68
CA ARG A 65 -8.12 -17.59 -15.03
C ARG A 65 -8.13 -18.65 -16.14
N ASN A 66 -6.97 -19.16 -16.52
CA ASN A 66 -6.88 -20.44 -17.20
C ASN A 66 -6.23 -21.41 -16.22
N ARG A 67 -7.08 -22.07 -15.45
CA ARG A 67 -6.80 -23.38 -14.92
C ARG A 67 -7.28 -24.37 -15.99
N PRO A 68 -6.40 -25.09 -16.69
CA PRO A 68 -6.75 -26.42 -17.12
C PRO A 68 -6.40 -27.35 -15.95
N ASP A 69 -7.42 -27.76 -15.21
CA ASP A 69 -7.33 -29.03 -14.49
C ASP A 69 -7.39 -30.11 -15.58
N SER A 70 -6.26 -30.70 -15.97
CA SER A 70 -6.10 -31.91 -16.80
C SER A 70 -4.60 -32.25 -16.75
N GLU A 71 -4.09 -33.42 -16.37
CA GLU A 71 -4.60 -34.79 -16.25
C GLU A 71 -4.18 -35.44 -14.92
#